data_AF-A0A9E5YST5-F1
#
_entry.id   AF-A0A9E5YST5-F1
#
_cell.length_a   1.000
_cell.length_b   1.000
_cell.length_c   1.000
_cell.angle_alpha   90.00
_cell.angle_beta   90.00
_cell.angle_gamma   90.00
#
_symmetry.space_group_name_H-M   'P 1'
#
loop_
_entity.id
_entity.type
_entity.pdbx_description
1 polymer ?
#
loop_
_entity_poly.entity_id
_entity_poly.type
_entity_poly.pdbx_seq_one_letter_code
_entity_poly.pdbx_strand_id
1 'polypeptide(L)'
;MQLTGVSVESHSIHGTLAAIIKIEDKMKKITLTSINNSLYEIDEKYTESYQGRLLSHYTNMNSLISIISTGYFWASNSMFLNDKSEIIHLKKVIEKNIKRYFPKEDISEFTKWVMKHFDHVSDKVSKNTFIVSFSTEQDSLPLWSNYSFNYGCSINLSYNDILSNININTPPLLSNNIRNKKIDKIFIDSGLVIYDNSTKSKIINEYLKILYSLLKKIPLKSIEEIKSNEWIIPIIKRIFTRLFMIASLTKENYFESESEFRFICNVDVESQSSLLNFRESNGLIIPYIKMNSLFRNIKLPIISITLGPRNNAEKAKVGLKKFLNSKGYTNFEILQSKIPLRY
;
A
#
# COMPACT_ATOMS: atom_id res chain seq x y z
N MET A 1 -7.56 -17.70 76.66
CA MET A 1 -6.20 -17.68 76.06
C MET A 1 -6.37 -17.25 74.61
N GLN A 2 -5.80 -16.10 74.25
CA GLN A 2 -6.01 -15.40 72.97
C GLN A 2 -5.52 -16.21 71.75
N LEU A 3 -6.25 -16.03 70.66
CA LEU A 3 -5.86 -16.30 69.27
C LEU A 3 -4.69 -15.39 68.86
N THR A 4 -3.60 -15.96 68.37
CA THR A 4 -2.66 -15.37 67.41
C THR A 4 -2.18 -16.56 66.55
N GLY A 5 -2.26 -16.58 65.22
CA GLY A 5 -2.11 -15.51 64.26
C GLY A 5 -0.89 -15.83 63.40
N VAL A 6 -1.04 -16.74 62.42
CA VAL A 6 -0.07 -16.89 61.32
C VAL A 6 -0.86 -16.81 60.02
N SER A 7 -1.10 -15.59 59.55
CA SER A 7 -1.69 -15.26 58.25
C SER A 7 -0.70 -14.48 57.40
N VAL A 8 0.56 -14.92 57.33
CA VAL A 8 1.65 -14.13 56.73
C VAL A 8 1.96 -14.51 55.27
N GLU A 9 1.41 -15.60 54.73
CA GLU A 9 1.84 -16.06 53.39
C GLU A 9 0.92 -15.68 52.21
N SER A 10 -0.30 -15.15 52.43
CA SER A 10 -1.21 -14.82 51.31
C SER A 10 -0.97 -13.43 50.69
N HIS A 11 -0.49 -12.45 51.48
CA HIS A 11 -0.31 -11.06 51.03
C HIS A 11 0.98 -10.83 50.23
N SER A 12 2.04 -11.59 50.47
CA SER A 12 3.30 -11.45 49.72
C SER A 12 3.20 -12.03 48.31
N ILE A 13 2.49 -13.15 48.15
CA ILE A 13 2.31 -13.83 46.85
C ILE A 13 1.47 -12.98 45.89
N HIS A 14 0.41 -12.33 46.37
CA HIS A 14 -0.40 -11.41 45.55
C HIS A 14 0.39 -10.16 45.13
N GLY A 15 1.23 -9.61 46.01
CA GLY A 15 2.12 -8.50 45.68
C GLY A 15 3.17 -8.87 44.63
N THR A 16 3.75 -10.06 44.73
CA THR A 16 4.74 -10.59 43.77
C THR A 16 4.11 -10.92 42.42
N LEU A 17 2.91 -11.52 42.39
CA LEU A 17 2.21 -11.82 41.14
C LEU A 17 1.80 -10.53 40.39
N ALA A 18 1.29 -9.52 41.12
CA ALA A 18 0.96 -8.22 40.54
C ALA A 18 2.20 -7.47 40.03
N ALA A 19 3.35 -7.63 40.68
CA ALA A 19 4.62 -7.07 40.22
C ALA A 19 5.14 -7.76 38.96
N ILE A 20 5.04 -9.10 38.88
CA ILE A 20 5.40 -9.90 37.70
C ILE A 20 4.52 -9.49 36.50
N ILE A 21 3.19 -9.42 36.67
CA ILE A 21 2.26 -8.98 35.62
C ILE A 21 2.62 -7.58 35.12
N LYS A 22 2.92 -6.64 36.02
CA LYS A 22 3.36 -5.28 35.63
C LYS A 22 4.68 -5.26 34.86
N ILE A 23 5.63 -6.13 35.21
CA ILE A 23 6.91 -6.25 34.51
C ILE A 23 6.69 -6.84 33.11
N GLU A 24 5.87 -7.88 32.99
CA GLU A 24 5.52 -8.50 31.71
C GLU A 24 4.83 -7.50 30.78
N ASP A 25 3.86 -6.73 31.27
CA ASP A 25 3.17 -5.71 30.46
C ASP A 25 4.10 -4.56 30.06
N LYS A 26 5.03 -4.16 30.94
CA LYS A 26 6.06 -3.17 30.60
C LYS A 26 7.01 -3.71 29.52
N MET A 27 7.43 -4.97 29.60
CA MET A 27 8.26 -5.62 28.58
C MET A 27 7.54 -5.75 27.23
N LYS A 28 6.25 -6.12 27.23
CA LYS A 28 5.41 -6.16 26.03
C LYS A 28 5.34 -4.79 25.37
N LYS A 29 5.10 -3.73 26.16
CA LYS A 29 5.03 -2.35 25.65
C LYS A 29 6.36 -1.88 25.04
N ILE A 30 7.49 -2.15 25.71
CA ILE A 30 8.83 -1.83 25.20
C ILE A 30 9.09 -2.56 23.88
N THR A 31 8.73 -3.84 23.80
CA THR A 31 8.96 -4.65 22.61
C THR A 31 8.07 -4.20 21.44
N LEU A 32 6.83 -3.82 21.70
CA LEU A 32 5.94 -3.22 20.69
C LEU A 32 6.52 -1.90 20.15
N THR A 33 6.96 -1.00 21.03
CA THR A 33 7.58 0.27 20.61
C THR A 33 8.84 0.01 19.77
N SER A 34 9.70 -0.93 20.20
CA SER A 34 10.90 -1.30 19.45
C SER A 34 10.57 -1.86 18.06
N ILE A 35 9.57 -2.74 17.95
CA ILE A 35 9.13 -3.26 16.64
C ILE A 35 8.58 -2.15 15.78
N ASN A 36 7.76 -1.24 16.33
CA ASN A 36 7.21 -0.11 15.57
C ASN A 36 8.33 0.74 14.97
N ASN A 37 9.33 1.08 15.78
CA ASN A 37 10.47 1.86 15.33
C ASN A 37 11.24 1.13 14.23
N SER A 38 11.50 -0.17 14.38
CA SER A 38 12.20 -0.94 13.33
C SER A 38 11.40 -1.04 12.03
N LEU A 39 10.08 -1.19 12.09
CA LEU A 39 9.23 -1.19 10.89
C LEU A 39 9.29 0.19 10.20
N TYR A 40 9.22 1.27 10.99
CA TYR A 40 9.31 2.63 10.50
C TYR A 40 10.68 2.94 9.86
N GLU A 41 11.78 2.53 10.49
CA GLU A 41 13.14 2.71 9.96
C GLU A 41 13.32 2.00 8.62
N ILE A 42 12.74 0.80 8.45
CA ILE A 42 12.77 0.10 7.17
C ILE A 42 11.96 0.88 6.12
N ASP A 43 10.76 1.32 6.47
CA ASP A 43 9.93 2.11 5.54
C ASP A 43 10.65 3.39 5.10
N GLU A 44 11.22 4.16 6.04
CA GLU A 44 11.97 5.38 5.74
C GLU A 44 13.19 5.12 4.85
N LYS A 45 13.94 4.05 5.15
CA LYS A 45 15.12 3.66 4.37
C LYS A 45 14.84 3.34 2.91
N TYR A 46 13.66 2.80 2.60
CA TYR A 46 13.27 2.40 1.24
C TYR A 46 12.26 3.35 0.59
N THR A 47 11.88 4.43 1.27
CA THR A 47 11.04 5.48 0.71
C THR A 47 11.94 6.54 0.08
N GLU A 48 11.97 6.59 -1.25
CA GLU A 48 12.59 7.72 -1.94
C GLU A 48 11.75 9.00 -1.74
N SER A 49 12.41 10.16 -1.69
CA SER A 49 11.68 11.42 -1.78
C SER A 49 11.14 11.60 -3.20
N TYR A 50 9.82 11.65 -3.32
CA TYR A 50 9.11 11.93 -4.58
C TYR A 50 8.72 13.40 -4.72
N GLN A 51 9.23 14.25 -3.83
CA GLN A 51 8.92 15.67 -3.81
C GLN A 51 9.33 16.34 -5.12
N GLY A 52 8.38 17.06 -5.72
CA GLY A 52 8.57 17.75 -7.01
C GLY A 52 8.51 16.84 -8.24
N ARG A 53 8.28 15.53 -8.10
CA ARG A 53 8.12 14.65 -9.27
C ARG A 53 6.79 14.92 -9.98
N LEU A 54 6.83 14.87 -11.30
CA LEU A 54 5.64 14.85 -12.14
C LEU A 54 5.19 13.40 -12.37
N LEU A 55 3.92 13.14 -12.14
CA LEU A 55 3.28 11.85 -12.29
C LEU A 55 2.25 11.91 -13.42
N SER A 56 2.36 10.94 -14.33
CA SER A 56 1.63 10.91 -15.60
C SER A 56 0.64 9.75 -15.61
N HIS A 57 -0.65 10.02 -15.74
CA HIS A 57 -1.67 8.99 -15.86
C HIS A 57 -2.09 8.82 -17.32
N TYR A 58 -1.67 7.71 -17.93
CA TYR A 58 -2.03 7.39 -19.31
C TYR A 58 -3.44 6.86 -19.39
N THR A 59 -4.20 7.39 -20.34
CA THR A 59 -5.61 7.04 -20.50
C THR A 59 -6.11 7.34 -21.91
N ASN A 60 -7.27 6.79 -22.28
CA ASN A 60 -7.98 7.18 -23.49
C ASN A 60 -8.79 8.48 -23.30
N MET A 61 -9.29 9.04 -24.40
CA MET A 61 -10.01 10.33 -24.40
C MET A 61 -11.36 10.29 -23.67
N ASN A 62 -12.09 9.17 -23.70
CA ASN A 62 -13.38 9.04 -22.99
C ASN A 62 -13.16 9.05 -21.47
N SER A 63 -12.16 8.29 -21.01
CA SER A 63 -11.73 8.28 -19.62
C SER A 63 -11.19 9.64 -19.18
N LEU A 64 -10.45 10.36 -20.04
CA LEU A 64 -10.06 11.76 -19.78
C LEU A 64 -11.30 12.64 -19.51
N ILE A 65 -12.31 12.60 -20.40
CA ILE A 65 -13.54 13.39 -20.22
C ILE A 65 -14.21 13.07 -18.87
N SER A 66 -14.27 11.80 -18.50
CA SER A 66 -14.79 11.35 -17.20
C SER A 66 -13.97 11.90 -16.03
N ILE A 67 -12.65 11.71 -16.03
CA ILE A 67 -11.74 12.17 -14.97
C ILE A 67 -11.85 13.68 -14.77
N ILE A 68 -11.80 14.47 -15.84
CA ILE A 68 -11.91 15.93 -15.77
C ILE A 68 -13.28 16.39 -15.29
N SER A 69 -14.35 15.77 -15.80
CA SER A 69 -15.73 16.17 -15.48
C SER A 69 -16.11 15.84 -14.04
N THR A 70 -15.53 14.78 -13.50
CA THR A 70 -15.88 14.26 -12.17
C THR A 70 -14.87 14.63 -11.09
N GLY A 71 -13.64 14.98 -11.47
CA GLY A 71 -12.59 15.40 -10.55
C GLY A 71 -11.93 14.25 -9.78
N TYR A 72 -12.01 13.00 -10.27
CA TYR A 72 -11.37 11.85 -9.62
C TYR A 72 -10.76 10.84 -10.57
N PHE A 73 -9.75 10.14 -10.05
CA PHE A 73 -9.27 8.88 -10.59
C PHE A 73 -10.01 7.71 -9.95
N TRP A 74 -10.05 6.58 -10.64
CA TRP A 74 -10.54 5.31 -10.12
C TRP A 74 -9.39 4.49 -9.58
N ALA A 75 -9.36 4.25 -8.27
CA ALA A 75 -8.46 3.27 -7.67
C ALA A 75 -9.16 1.90 -7.69
N SER A 76 -8.61 0.95 -8.44
CA SER A 76 -9.23 -0.35 -8.70
C SER A 76 -8.79 -1.35 -7.63
N ASN A 77 -9.66 -2.27 -7.23
CA ASN A 77 -9.31 -3.27 -6.23
C ASN A 77 -8.13 -4.15 -6.70
N SER A 78 -7.16 -4.40 -5.81
CA SER A 78 -5.90 -5.08 -6.17
C SER A 78 -6.08 -6.53 -6.61
N MET A 79 -7.17 -7.19 -6.22
CA MET A 79 -7.49 -8.56 -6.66
C MET A 79 -7.79 -8.67 -8.17
N PHE A 80 -8.12 -7.55 -8.81
CA PHE A 80 -8.51 -7.48 -10.22
C PHE A 80 -7.38 -6.95 -11.11
N LEU A 81 -6.17 -6.77 -10.56
CA LEU A 81 -4.99 -6.41 -11.33
C LEU A 81 -4.41 -7.65 -12.01
N ASN A 82 -3.84 -7.45 -13.20
CA ASN A 82 -3.41 -8.54 -14.07
C ASN A 82 -2.18 -9.31 -13.54
N ASP A 83 -1.32 -8.63 -12.77
CA ASP A 83 -0.05 -9.21 -12.34
C ASP A 83 -0.13 -9.85 -10.96
N LYS A 84 -0.20 -11.19 -10.93
CA LYS A 84 -0.18 -11.97 -9.68
C LYS A 84 1.23 -12.35 -9.23
N SER A 85 2.26 -12.05 -10.04
CA SER A 85 3.64 -12.44 -9.75
C SER A 85 4.17 -11.77 -8.48
N GLU A 86 3.69 -10.56 -8.16
CA GLU A 86 4.06 -9.75 -7.00
C GLU A 86 3.90 -10.55 -5.68
N ILE A 87 2.73 -11.14 -5.48
CA ILE A 87 2.42 -11.96 -4.29
C ILE A 87 3.13 -13.31 -4.34
N ILE A 88 3.30 -13.90 -5.53
CA ILE A 88 4.00 -15.18 -5.69
C ILE A 88 5.48 -15.03 -5.28
N HIS A 89 6.15 -13.93 -5.69
CA HIS A 89 7.52 -13.64 -5.29
C HIS A 89 7.63 -13.49 -3.78
N LEU A 90 6.76 -12.70 -3.17
CA LEU A 90 6.73 -12.51 -1.72
C LEU A 90 6.60 -13.86 -0.98
N LYS A 91 5.65 -14.71 -1.38
CA LYS A 91 5.47 -16.05 -0.78
C LYS A 91 6.73 -16.91 -0.85
N LYS A 92 7.41 -16.92 -2.00
CA LYS A 92 8.68 -17.66 -2.18
C LYS A 92 9.77 -17.16 -1.23
N VAL A 93 9.89 -15.84 -1.05
CA VAL A 93 10.88 -15.25 -0.14
C VAL A 93 10.54 -15.56 1.32
N ILE A 94 9.27 -15.47 1.72
CA ILE A 94 8.80 -15.86 3.06
C ILE A 94 9.17 -17.30 3.36
N GLU A 95 8.77 -18.23 2.49
CA GLU A 95 9.02 -19.67 2.66
C GLU A 95 10.52 -19.99 2.77
N LYS A 96 11.34 -19.40 1.88
CA LYS A 96 12.80 -19.57 1.88
C LYS A 96 13.43 -19.10 3.20
N ASN A 97 13.01 -17.96 3.73
CA ASN A 97 13.60 -17.42 4.95
C ASN A 97 13.15 -18.21 6.17
N ILE A 98 11.90 -18.67 6.24
CA ILE A 98 11.44 -19.49 7.37
C ILE A 98 12.30 -20.75 7.45
N LYS A 99 12.54 -21.39 6.30
CA LYS A 99 13.41 -22.57 6.19
C LYS A 99 14.87 -22.31 6.62
N ARG A 100 15.33 -21.06 6.55
CA ARG A 100 16.70 -20.67 6.92
C ARG A 100 16.86 -20.40 8.41
N TYR A 101 15.86 -19.80 9.05
CA TYR A 101 15.99 -19.24 10.40
C TYR A 101 15.38 -20.11 11.51
N PHE A 102 14.56 -21.12 11.17
CA PHE A 102 13.92 -22.00 12.16
C PHE A 102 14.55 -23.41 12.23
N PRO A 103 14.47 -24.10 13.40
CA PRO A 103 15.01 -25.45 13.59
C PRO A 103 14.33 -26.48 12.67
N LYS A 104 15.10 -27.49 12.21
CA LYS A 104 14.61 -28.49 11.24
C LYS A 104 13.50 -29.39 11.77
N GLU A 105 13.48 -29.66 13.07
CA GLU A 105 12.62 -30.69 13.68
C GLU A 105 11.12 -30.39 13.47
N ASP A 106 10.70 -29.11 13.47
CA ASP A 106 9.30 -28.71 13.24
C ASP A 106 9.10 -27.76 12.05
N ILE A 107 10.12 -27.63 11.18
CA ILE A 107 10.15 -26.56 10.16
C ILE A 107 9.02 -26.68 9.15
N SER A 108 8.60 -27.90 8.81
CA SER A 108 7.55 -28.17 7.83
C SER A 108 6.19 -27.70 8.34
N GLU A 109 5.86 -28.04 9.58
CA GLU A 109 4.59 -27.61 10.20
C GLU A 109 4.57 -26.10 10.41
N PHE A 110 5.65 -25.54 10.95
CA PHE A 110 5.75 -24.11 11.18
C PHE A 110 5.62 -23.31 9.87
N THR A 111 6.30 -23.76 8.81
CA THR A 111 6.20 -23.14 7.48
C THR A 111 4.76 -23.19 6.96
N LYS A 112 4.09 -24.34 7.05
CA LYS A 112 2.67 -24.47 6.64
C LYS A 112 1.77 -23.50 7.42
N TRP A 113 1.97 -23.39 8.73
CA TRP A 113 1.20 -22.49 9.57
C TRP A 113 1.42 -21.02 9.17
N VAL A 114 2.67 -20.59 9.02
CA VAL A 114 2.99 -19.22 8.61
C VAL A 114 2.37 -18.90 7.24
N MET A 115 2.52 -19.79 6.25
CA MET A 115 1.98 -19.56 4.91
C MET A 115 0.45 -19.47 4.93
N LYS A 116 -0.23 -20.34 5.69
CA LYS A 116 -1.68 -20.28 5.87
C LYS A 116 -2.11 -18.97 6.54
N HIS A 117 -1.37 -18.50 7.53
CA HIS A 117 -1.67 -17.25 8.20
C HIS A 117 -1.43 -16.04 7.29
N PHE A 118 -0.34 -16.05 6.52
CA PHE A 118 -0.06 -15.04 5.49
C PHE A 118 -1.16 -14.98 4.43
N ASP A 119 -1.65 -16.14 3.97
CA ASP A 119 -2.75 -16.22 3.00
C ASP A 119 -4.04 -15.62 3.54
N HIS A 120 -4.39 -15.93 4.79
CA HIS A 120 -5.57 -15.35 5.44
C HIS A 120 -5.46 -13.82 5.56
N VAL A 121 -4.29 -13.31 5.96
CA VAL A 121 -4.04 -11.87 6.04
C VAL A 121 -4.09 -11.24 4.64
N SER A 122 -3.46 -11.85 3.64
CA SER A 122 -3.40 -11.34 2.27
C SER A 122 -4.77 -11.29 1.61
N ASP A 123 -5.61 -12.30 1.81
CA ASP A 123 -6.99 -12.31 1.32
C ASP A 123 -7.80 -11.16 1.92
N LYS A 124 -7.71 -10.95 3.23
CA LYS A 124 -8.39 -9.83 3.89
C LYS A 124 -7.85 -8.47 3.42
N VAL A 125 -6.54 -8.32 3.29
CA VAL A 125 -5.93 -7.05 2.88
C VAL A 125 -6.25 -6.74 1.42
N SER A 126 -6.11 -7.71 0.50
CA SER A 126 -6.39 -7.52 -0.93
C SER A 126 -7.82 -7.09 -1.23
N LYS A 127 -8.82 -7.65 -0.54
CA LYS A 127 -10.23 -7.22 -0.64
C LYS A 127 -10.45 -5.75 -0.26
N ASN A 128 -9.57 -5.20 0.56
CA ASN A 128 -9.62 -3.84 1.08
C ASN A 128 -8.60 -2.91 0.42
N THR A 129 -7.78 -3.39 -0.50
CA THR A 129 -6.70 -2.61 -1.13
C THR A 129 -7.09 -2.19 -2.54
N PHE A 130 -6.98 -0.90 -2.81
CA PHE A 130 -7.30 -0.27 -4.09
C PHE A 130 -6.09 0.51 -4.60
N ILE A 131 -5.79 0.37 -5.90
CA ILE A 131 -4.59 0.93 -6.50
C ILE A 131 -4.95 1.83 -7.67
N VAL A 132 -4.29 2.98 -7.75
CA VAL A 132 -4.22 3.78 -8.96
C VAL A 132 -2.76 3.98 -9.34
N SER A 133 -2.48 3.83 -10.62
CA SER A 133 -1.13 3.86 -11.17
C SER A 133 -0.91 5.12 -12.00
N PHE A 134 0.31 5.62 -11.91
CA PHE A 134 0.89 6.70 -12.68
C PHE A 134 2.24 6.22 -13.21
N SER A 135 2.85 6.99 -14.10
CA SER A 135 4.23 6.79 -14.55
C SER A 135 5.04 8.06 -14.33
N THR A 136 6.34 7.92 -14.06
CA THR A 136 7.25 9.07 -14.11
C THR A 136 7.58 9.52 -15.53
N GLU A 137 7.23 8.72 -16.55
CA GLU A 137 7.43 9.05 -17.95
C GLU A 137 6.18 9.72 -18.55
N GLN A 138 6.34 10.91 -19.14
CA GLN A 138 5.22 11.65 -19.75
C GLN A 138 4.94 11.27 -21.21
N ASP A 139 5.94 10.73 -21.90
CA ASP A 139 5.90 10.41 -23.33
C ASP A 139 6.61 9.08 -23.61
N SER A 140 5.88 7.96 -23.42
CA SER A 140 6.41 6.59 -23.51
C SER A 140 5.62 5.75 -24.51
N LEU A 141 6.32 5.18 -25.51
CA LEU A 141 5.70 4.36 -26.56
C LEU A 141 4.98 3.11 -26.00
N PRO A 142 5.57 2.30 -25.08
CA PRO A 142 4.86 1.19 -24.45
C PRO A 142 3.58 1.64 -23.75
N LEU A 143 3.61 2.77 -23.04
CA LEU A 143 2.45 3.28 -22.30
C LEU A 143 1.37 3.83 -23.23
N TRP A 144 1.75 4.47 -24.33
CA TRP A 144 0.81 4.90 -25.37
C TRP A 144 0.04 3.72 -25.95
N SER A 145 0.74 2.65 -26.32
CA SER A 145 0.15 1.43 -26.86
C SER A 145 -0.79 0.77 -25.85
N ASN A 146 -0.32 0.55 -24.63
CA ASN A 146 -1.01 -0.30 -23.66
C ASN A 146 -2.20 0.39 -22.98
N TYR A 147 -2.12 1.69 -22.70
CA TYR A 147 -3.08 2.37 -21.82
C TYR A 147 -3.87 3.49 -22.50
N SER A 148 -3.42 3.95 -23.67
CA SER A 148 -4.05 5.08 -24.38
C SER A 148 -4.62 4.72 -25.76
N PHE A 149 -4.48 3.45 -26.18
CA PHE A 149 -4.77 3.00 -27.55
C PHE A 149 -4.06 3.85 -28.62
N ASN A 150 -2.80 4.21 -28.36
CA ASN A 150 -1.94 5.12 -29.13
C ASN A 150 -2.40 6.59 -29.24
N TYR A 151 -3.71 6.86 -29.29
CA TYR A 151 -4.27 8.19 -29.57
C TYR A 151 -4.88 8.88 -28.34
N GLY A 152 -4.71 8.31 -27.16
CA GLY A 152 -5.19 8.88 -25.90
C GLY A 152 -4.28 10.01 -25.40
N CYS A 153 -4.16 10.16 -24.09
CA CYS A 153 -3.34 11.19 -23.49
C CYS A 153 -2.71 10.73 -22.18
N SER A 154 -1.72 11.48 -21.69
CA SER A 154 -1.24 11.41 -20.32
C SER A 154 -1.66 12.68 -19.58
N ILE A 155 -2.25 12.49 -18.40
CA ILE A 155 -2.62 13.58 -17.49
C ILE A 155 -1.49 13.75 -16.49
N ASN A 156 -0.86 14.91 -16.46
CA ASN A 156 0.33 15.15 -15.68
C ASN A 156 0.02 16.00 -14.45
N LEU A 157 0.40 15.51 -13.27
CA LEU A 157 0.16 16.14 -11.98
C LEU A 157 1.45 16.13 -11.16
N SER A 158 1.64 17.12 -10.30
CA SER A 158 2.73 17.11 -9.31
C SER A 158 2.37 16.18 -8.16
N TYR A 159 3.33 15.37 -7.72
CA TYR A 159 3.18 14.56 -6.51
C TYR A 159 2.77 15.40 -5.30
N ASN A 160 3.39 16.57 -5.12
CA ASN A 160 3.08 17.47 -4.01
C ASN A 160 1.64 18.01 -4.07
N ASP A 161 1.16 18.30 -5.27
CA ASP A 161 -0.20 18.79 -5.44
C ASP A 161 -1.20 17.66 -5.22
N ILE A 162 -0.90 16.44 -5.67
CA ILE A 162 -1.70 15.27 -5.31
C ILE A 162 -1.77 15.15 -3.78
N LEU A 163 -0.63 15.04 -3.08
CA LEU A 163 -0.61 14.88 -1.63
C LEU A 163 -1.34 15.98 -0.86
N SER A 164 -1.10 17.26 -1.21
CA SER A 164 -1.73 18.39 -0.52
C SER A 164 -3.24 18.46 -0.74
N ASN A 165 -3.72 17.94 -1.86
CA ASN A 165 -5.14 17.84 -2.13
C ASN A 165 -5.72 16.60 -1.47
N ILE A 166 -4.96 15.52 -1.24
CA ILE A 166 -5.49 14.37 -0.52
C ILE A 166 -5.74 14.79 0.95
N ASN A 167 -6.97 14.63 1.42
CA ASN A 167 -7.47 14.74 2.79
C ASN A 167 -6.90 13.61 3.67
N ILE A 168 -5.59 13.44 3.58
CA ILE A 168 -4.78 12.64 4.47
C ILE A 168 -4.68 13.47 5.75
N ASN A 169 -5.42 13.11 6.79
CA ASN A 169 -5.22 13.77 8.07
C ASN A 169 -3.82 13.51 8.66
N THR A 170 -3.04 12.57 8.11
CA THR A 170 -1.61 12.34 8.38
C THR A 170 -1.09 11.17 7.52
N PRO A 171 0.17 11.17 7.05
CA PRO A 171 0.70 9.98 6.40
C PRO A 171 0.57 8.82 7.40
N PRO A 172 -0.01 7.67 7.01
CA PRO A 172 -0.46 6.66 7.96
C PRO A 172 0.63 6.05 8.84
N LEU A 173 1.91 6.30 8.54
CA LEU A 173 3.04 5.75 9.29
C LEU A 173 4.05 6.81 9.78
N LEU A 174 3.89 8.09 9.40
CA LEU A 174 4.78 9.19 9.81
C LEU A 174 4.22 10.04 10.96
N SER A 175 2.98 9.82 11.39
CA SER A 175 2.42 10.60 12.49
C SER A 175 2.58 9.89 13.83
N ASN A 176 3.58 10.33 14.58
CA ASN A 176 3.73 10.07 16.01
C ASN A 176 2.59 10.64 16.88
N ASN A 177 1.53 11.19 16.29
CA ASN A 177 0.42 11.81 17.00
C ASN A 177 -0.92 11.11 16.69
N ILE A 178 -1.11 9.92 17.27
CA ILE A 178 -2.46 9.36 17.42
C ILE A 178 -3.18 10.17 18.49
N ARG A 179 -3.98 11.14 18.04
CA ARG A 179 -5.26 11.57 18.64
C ARG A 179 -5.82 12.69 17.78
N ASN A 180 -6.72 12.37 16.85
CA ASN A 180 -8.03 13.05 16.73
C ASN A 180 -8.91 12.52 15.56
N LYS A 181 -10.04 11.93 15.97
CA LYS A 181 -11.41 12.03 15.42
C LYS A 181 -11.69 11.63 13.95
N LYS A 182 -12.40 10.50 13.84
CA LYS A 182 -13.54 10.21 12.93
C LYS A 182 -13.25 9.93 11.44
N ILE A 183 -12.00 10.04 10.98
CA ILE A 183 -11.56 9.68 9.60
C ILE A 183 -10.62 8.44 9.60
N ASP A 184 -10.47 7.78 10.77
CA ASP A 184 -9.45 6.76 11.09
C ASP A 184 -9.51 5.39 10.35
N LYS A 185 -10.01 5.30 9.11
CA LYS A 185 -10.27 4.01 8.43
C LYS A 185 -9.77 3.88 7.00
N ILE A 186 -9.07 4.88 6.48
CA ILE A 186 -8.44 4.81 5.15
C ILE A 186 -6.94 5.05 5.33
N PHE A 187 -6.14 4.07 4.92
CA PHE A 187 -4.68 4.15 4.90
C PHE A 187 -4.22 4.35 3.46
N ILE A 188 -3.38 5.34 3.20
CA ILE A 188 -2.82 5.61 1.87
C ILE A 188 -1.32 5.45 1.92
N ASP A 189 -0.80 4.57 1.08
CA ASP A 189 0.61 4.42 0.80
C ASP A 189 0.90 4.86 -0.64
N SER A 190 2.15 5.17 -0.94
CA SER A 190 2.54 5.50 -2.30
C SER A 190 4.03 5.29 -2.53
N GLY A 191 4.40 4.89 -3.74
CA GLY A 191 5.79 4.75 -4.09
C GLY A 191 6.03 4.34 -5.54
N LEU A 192 7.31 4.41 -5.93
CA LEU A 192 7.77 3.79 -7.17
C LEU A 192 7.69 2.28 -7.06
N VAL A 193 7.32 1.65 -8.16
CA VAL A 193 7.34 0.22 -8.29
C VAL A 193 8.79 -0.28 -8.34
N ILE A 194 9.08 -1.27 -7.51
CA ILE A 194 10.40 -1.91 -7.41
C ILE A 194 10.44 -3.10 -8.36
N TYR A 195 11.34 -3.04 -9.33
CA TYR A 195 11.51 -4.07 -10.36
C TYR A 195 12.63 -5.07 -10.03
N ASP A 196 13.70 -4.61 -9.36
CA ASP A 196 14.88 -5.43 -9.05
C ASP A 196 14.60 -6.49 -7.95
N ASN A 197 14.78 -7.76 -8.30
CA ASN A 197 14.56 -8.90 -7.41
C ASN A 197 15.50 -8.92 -6.19
N SER A 198 16.71 -8.36 -6.30
CA SER A 198 17.65 -8.25 -5.17
C SER A 198 17.10 -7.29 -4.13
N THR A 199 16.62 -6.12 -4.55
CA THR A 199 16.00 -5.10 -3.71
C THR A 199 14.71 -5.61 -3.07
N LYS A 200 13.80 -6.23 -3.84
CA LYS A 200 12.60 -6.89 -3.29
C LYS A 200 12.97 -7.86 -2.17
N SER A 201 13.93 -8.75 -2.43
CA SER A 201 14.38 -9.75 -1.45
C SER A 201 14.99 -9.10 -0.21
N LYS A 202 15.81 -8.05 -0.37
CA LYS A 202 16.42 -7.33 0.76
C LYS A 202 15.36 -6.74 1.69
N ILE A 203 14.37 -6.01 1.14
CA ILE A 203 13.29 -5.39 1.92
C ILE A 203 12.50 -6.46 2.68
N ILE A 204 12.03 -7.50 1.97
CA ILE A 204 11.26 -8.59 2.59
C ILE A 204 12.08 -9.27 3.71
N ASN A 205 13.38 -9.49 3.50
CA ASN A 205 14.24 -10.09 4.50
C ASN A 205 14.39 -9.23 5.76
N GLU A 206 14.42 -7.90 5.65
CA GLU A 206 14.51 -7.00 6.82
C GLU A 206 13.24 -7.08 7.68
N TYR A 207 12.06 -7.11 7.05
CA TYR A 207 10.79 -7.35 7.74
C TYR A 207 10.74 -8.72 8.42
N LEU A 208 11.19 -9.78 7.74
CA LEU A 208 11.21 -11.11 8.31
C LEU A 208 12.22 -11.24 9.47
N LYS A 209 13.36 -10.52 9.42
CA LYS A 209 14.31 -10.44 10.55
C LYS A 209 13.66 -9.91 11.83
N ILE A 210 12.76 -8.94 11.72
CA ILE A 210 11.98 -8.46 12.88
C ILE A 210 11.16 -9.62 13.46
N LEU A 211 10.44 -10.35 12.61
CA LEU A 211 9.66 -11.52 13.04
C LEU A 211 10.53 -12.59 13.70
N TYR A 212 11.67 -12.95 13.11
CA TYR A 212 12.60 -13.91 13.71
C TYR A 212 13.14 -13.42 15.07
N SER A 213 13.49 -12.14 15.16
CA SER A 213 14.02 -11.57 16.42
C SER A 213 12.98 -11.56 17.53
N LEU A 214 11.71 -11.32 17.20
CA LEU A 214 10.59 -11.39 18.13
C LEU A 214 10.42 -12.82 18.64
N LEU A 215 10.32 -13.79 17.74
CA LEU A 215 10.09 -15.19 18.10
C LEU A 215 11.25 -15.79 18.90
N LYS A 216 12.49 -15.32 18.71
CA LYS A 216 13.65 -15.74 19.50
C LYS A 216 13.65 -15.18 20.93
N LYS A 217 13.09 -13.98 21.15
CA LYS A 217 13.09 -13.31 22.46
C LYS A 217 12.03 -13.87 23.41
N ILE A 218 11.03 -14.57 22.88
CA ILE A 218 9.94 -15.12 23.67
C ILE A 218 10.26 -16.61 23.89
N PRO A 219 10.26 -17.10 25.15
CA PRO A 219 10.59 -18.48 25.46
C PRO A 219 9.41 -19.41 25.12
N LEU A 220 9.10 -19.52 23.82
CA LEU A 220 8.04 -20.38 23.30
C LEU A 220 8.60 -21.79 23.14
N LYS A 221 7.95 -22.77 23.76
CA LYS A 221 8.40 -24.17 23.77
C LYS A 221 7.82 -24.99 22.62
N SER A 222 6.80 -24.48 21.94
CA SER A 222 6.11 -25.18 20.84
C SER A 222 5.49 -24.21 19.82
N ILE A 223 5.12 -24.74 18.66
CA ILE A 223 4.34 -24.00 17.65
C ILE A 223 2.96 -23.65 18.20
N GLU A 224 2.33 -24.53 18.98
CA GLU A 224 1.04 -24.31 19.62
C GLU A 224 1.04 -23.07 20.50
N GLU A 225 2.11 -22.85 21.26
CA GLU A 225 2.27 -21.63 22.06
C GLU A 225 2.34 -20.36 21.19
N ILE A 226 2.95 -20.41 20.00
CA ILE A 226 2.94 -19.29 19.04
C ILE A 226 1.50 -19.07 18.53
N LYS A 227 0.84 -20.15 18.12
CA LYS A 227 -0.51 -20.13 17.52
C LYS A 227 -1.56 -19.53 18.46
N SER A 228 -1.45 -19.78 19.77
CA SER A 228 -2.39 -19.30 20.78
C SER A 228 -1.97 -18.00 21.48
N ASN A 229 -0.80 -17.43 21.15
CA ASN A 229 -0.32 -16.23 21.84
C ASN A 229 -1.02 -14.96 21.32
N GLU A 230 -1.97 -14.46 22.12
CA GLU A 230 -2.77 -13.26 21.82
C GLU A 230 -1.94 -12.00 21.58
N TRP A 231 -0.69 -11.95 22.07
CA TRP A 231 0.19 -10.80 21.87
C TRP A 231 1.03 -10.88 20.60
N ILE A 232 1.46 -12.10 20.21
CA ILE A 232 2.30 -12.31 19.02
C ILE A 232 1.46 -12.23 17.74
N ILE A 233 0.27 -12.84 17.74
CA ILE A 233 -0.57 -12.94 16.54
C ILE A 233 -0.87 -11.57 15.91
N PRO A 234 -1.26 -10.51 16.66
CA PRO A 234 -1.45 -9.17 16.10
C PRO A 234 -0.18 -8.58 15.46
N ILE A 235 1.00 -8.86 16.03
CA ILE A 235 2.28 -8.38 15.49
C ILE A 235 2.60 -9.07 14.17
N ILE A 236 2.43 -10.40 14.12
CA ILE A 236 2.60 -11.19 12.89
C ILE A 236 1.66 -10.68 11.80
N LYS A 237 0.39 -10.50 12.14
CA LYS A 237 -0.62 -9.95 11.22
C LYS A 237 -0.18 -8.62 10.66
N ARG A 238 0.33 -7.71 11.50
CA ARG A 238 0.80 -6.40 11.06
C ARG A 238 2.02 -6.48 10.13
N ILE A 239 2.99 -7.34 10.43
CA ILE A 239 4.15 -7.57 9.55
C ILE A 239 3.67 -8.11 8.19
N PHE A 240 2.74 -9.07 8.18
CA PHE A 240 2.20 -9.63 6.93
C PHE A 240 1.37 -8.63 6.14
N THR A 241 0.57 -7.79 6.81
CA THR A 241 -0.12 -6.67 6.16
C THR A 241 0.89 -5.74 5.50
N ARG A 242 1.98 -5.36 6.19
CA ARG A 242 2.99 -4.47 5.61
C ARG A 242 3.74 -5.11 4.45
N LEU A 243 4.12 -6.38 4.57
CA LEU A 243 4.72 -7.15 3.48
C LEU A 243 3.81 -7.20 2.24
N PHE A 244 2.50 -7.40 2.43
CA PHE A 244 1.53 -7.35 1.33
C PHE A 244 1.48 -5.96 0.66
N MET A 245 1.46 -4.88 1.45
CA MET A 245 1.47 -3.51 0.93
C MET A 245 2.75 -3.23 0.15
N ILE A 246 3.91 -3.69 0.62
CA ILE A 246 5.18 -3.60 -0.09
C ILE A 246 5.14 -4.40 -1.38
N ALA A 247 4.62 -5.63 -1.37
CA ALA A 247 4.49 -6.42 -2.60
C ALA A 247 3.62 -5.72 -3.64
N SER A 248 2.60 -4.98 -3.22
CA SER A 248 1.77 -4.14 -4.08
C SER A 248 2.52 -2.93 -4.69
N LEU A 249 3.76 -2.68 -4.28
CA LEU A 249 4.73 -1.72 -4.87
C LEU A 249 5.89 -2.45 -5.58
N THR A 250 5.71 -3.70 -5.99
CA THR A 250 6.72 -4.45 -6.76
C THR A 250 6.14 -4.93 -8.06
N LYS A 251 6.98 -5.23 -9.05
CA LYS A 251 6.56 -5.84 -10.32
C LYS A 251 7.72 -6.57 -10.98
N GLU A 252 7.47 -7.50 -11.90
CA GLU A 252 8.56 -8.18 -12.60
C GLU A 252 9.36 -7.22 -13.50
N ASN A 253 10.65 -7.52 -13.68
CA ASN A 253 11.61 -6.64 -14.35
C ASN A 253 11.24 -6.28 -15.79
N TYR A 254 10.56 -7.16 -16.53
CA TYR A 254 10.13 -6.87 -17.89
C TYR A 254 9.03 -5.80 -17.99
N PHE A 255 8.44 -5.37 -16.86
CA PHE A 255 7.54 -4.21 -16.79
C PHE A 255 8.24 -2.90 -16.43
N GLU A 256 9.57 -2.88 -16.29
CA GLU A 256 10.34 -1.69 -15.92
C GLU A 256 10.10 -0.49 -16.84
N SER A 257 9.79 -0.74 -18.13
CA SER A 257 9.43 0.30 -19.11
C SER A 257 8.20 1.15 -18.75
N GLU A 258 7.41 0.73 -17.76
CA GLU A 258 6.27 1.49 -17.28
C GLU A 258 6.65 2.63 -16.32
N SER A 259 7.84 2.56 -15.69
CA SER A 259 8.29 3.48 -14.65
C SER A 259 7.18 3.83 -13.65
N GLU A 260 6.51 2.77 -13.18
CA GLU A 260 5.22 2.86 -12.51
C GLU A 260 5.35 3.48 -11.11
N PHE A 261 4.45 4.39 -10.78
CA PHE A 261 4.23 4.94 -9.46
C PHE A 261 2.82 4.62 -9.01
N ARG A 262 2.63 4.05 -7.83
CA ARG A 262 1.31 3.65 -7.33
C ARG A 262 0.91 4.47 -6.11
N PHE A 263 -0.36 4.84 -6.05
CA PHE A 263 -1.03 5.14 -4.79
C PHE A 263 -1.87 3.93 -4.39
N ILE A 264 -1.71 3.48 -3.15
CA ILE A 264 -2.35 2.30 -2.60
C ILE A 264 -3.24 2.74 -1.44
N CYS A 265 -4.54 2.60 -1.61
CA CYS A 265 -5.55 2.93 -0.61
C CYS A 265 -6.07 1.64 0.03
N ASN A 266 -5.81 1.44 1.32
CA ASN A 266 -6.44 0.40 2.10
C ASN A 266 -7.67 1.00 2.82
N VAL A 267 -8.85 0.51 2.49
CA VAL A 267 -10.14 0.98 2.96
C VAL A 267 -10.86 -0.19 3.60
N ASP A 268 -11.36 -0.04 4.83
CA ASP A 268 -12.25 -1.04 5.44
C ASP A 268 -13.64 -1.00 4.77
N VAL A 269 -13.80 -1.76 3.67
CA VAL A 269 -15.01 -1.71 2.84
C VAL A 269 -16.24 -2.25 3.56
N GLU A 270 -16.09 -3.13 4.56
CA GLU A 270 -17.20 -3.65 5.36
C GLU A 270 -17.89 -2.52 6.12
N SER A 271 -17.12 -1.59 6.68
CA SER A 271 -17.66 -0.45 7.41
C SER A 271 -17.83 0.82 6.56
N GLN A 272 -17.32 0.82 5.32
CA GLN A 272 -17.37 1.95 4.38
C GLN A 272 -17.91 1.55 3.00
N SER A 273 -18.94 0.71 2.97
CA SER A 273 -19.52 0.19 1.72
C SER A 273 -20.00 1.27 0.75
N SER A 274 -20.33 2.47 1.25
CA SER A 274 -20.72 3.63 0.43
C SER A 274 -19.59 4.20 -0.43
N LEU A 275 -18.32 3.91 -0.11
CA LEU A 275 -17.17 4.30 -0.95
C LEU A 275 -16.98 3.37 -2.14
N LEU A 276 -17.54 2.16 -2.08
CA LEU A 276 -17.38 1.14 -3.09
C LEU A 276 -18.25 1.45 -4.31
N ASN A 277 -17.63 1.46 -5.48
CA ASN A 277 -18.29 1.62 -6.77
C ASN A 277 -17.89 0.44 -7.67
N PHE A 278 -18.61 0.26 -8.76
CA PHE A 278 -18.39 -0.85 -9.69
C PHE A 278 -18.39 -0.36 -11.13
N ARG A 279 -17.49 -0.90 -11.93
CA ARG A 279 -17.45 -0.70 -13.38
C ARG A 279 -17.34 -2.02 -14.10
N GLU A 280 -17.83 -2.06 -15.32
CA GLU A 280 -17.54 -3.16 -16.23
C GLU A 280 -16.19 -2.91 -16.92
N SER A 281 -15.40 -3.97 -17.09
CA SER A 281 -14.24 -3.98 -17.98
C SER A 281 -13.93 -5.41 -18.39
N ASN A 282 -13.85 -5.67 -19.70
CA ASN A 282 -13.52 -6.98 -20.29
C ASN A 282 -14.42 -8.11 -19.77
N GLY A 283 -15.72 -7.85 -19.58
CA GLY A 283 -16.71 -8.80 -19.06
C GLY A 283 -16.69 -9.00 -17.55
N LEU A 284 -15.81 -8.29 -16.82
CA LEU A 284 -15.71 -8.36 -15.36
C LEU A 284 -16.34 -7.14 -14.69
N ILE A 285 -17.03 -7.38 -13.58
CA ILE A 285 -17.44 -6.31 -12.66
C ILE A 285 -16.26 -6.04 -11.73
N ILE A 286 -15.62 -4.89 -11.90
CA ILE A 286 -14.43 -4.48 -11.15
C ILE A 286 -14.83 -3.47 -10.07
N PRO A 287 -14.61 -3.79 -8.78
CA PRO A 287 -14.78 -2.84 -7.70
C PRO A 287 -13.69 -1.75 -7.75
N TYR A 288 -14.09 -0.51 -7.50
CA TYR A 288 -13.18 0.62 -7.41
C TYR A 288 -13.67 1.64 -6.38
N ILE A 289 -12.76 2.47 -5.89
CA ILE A 289 -13.08 3.66 -5.10
C ILE A 289 -12.71 4.92 -5.90
N LYS A 290 -13.45 6.00 -5.66
CA LYS A 290 -13.20 7.29 -6.30
C LYS A 290 -12.17 8.05 -5.47
N MET A 291 -11.02 8.38 -6.05
CA MET A 291 -9.94 9.03 -5.28
C MET A 291 -10.32 10.44 -4.78
N ASN A 292 -11.36 11.10 -5.31
CA ASN A 292 -11.86 12.37 -4.75
C ASN A 292 -12.59 12.26 -3.42
N SER A 293 -13.04 11.07 -2.99
CA SER A 293 -13.44 10.92 -1.58
C SER A 293 -12.28 11.23 -0.64
N LEU A 294 -11.07 11.26 -1.19
CA LEU A 294 -9.86 11.65 -0.54
C LEU A 294 -9.38 13.03 -0.97
N PHE A 295 -9.97 13.80 -1.89
CA PHE A 295 -9.46 15.13 -2.27
C PHE A 295 -10.28 16.27 -1.63
N ARG A 296 -9.62 17.34 -1.12
CA ARG A 296 -10.28 18.54 -0.55
C ARG A 296 -10.93 19.43 -1.61
N ASN A 297 -10.39 19.44 -2.82
CA ASN A 297 -10.84 20.28 -3.92
C ASN A 297 -11.65 19.47 -4.94
N ILE A 298 -12.64 20.14 -5.54
CA ILE A 298 -13.50 19.55 -6.58
C ILE A 298 -12.73 19.37 -7.91
N LYS A 299 -11.66 20.14 -8.13
CA LYS A 299 -10.82 20.09 -9.34
C LYS A 299 -9.47 19.43 -9.05
N LEU A 300 -9.01 18.63 -10.00
CA LEU A 300 -7.70 17.98 -9.94
C LEU A 300 -6.58 19.02 -10.18
N PRO A 301 -5.44 18.94 -9.49
CA PRO A 301 -4.32 19.84 -9.71
C PRO A 301 -3.51 19.42 -10.95
N ILE A 302 -4.12 19.59 -12.13
CA ILE A 302 -3.52 19.21 -13.41
C ILE A 302 -2.55 20.29 -13.85
N ILE A 303 -1.32 19.89 -14.16
CA ILE A 303 -0.26 20.78 -14.66
C ILE A 303 -0.32 20.84 -16.19
N SER A 304 -0.36 19.68 -16.83
CA SER A 304 -0.44 19.57 -18.29
C SER A 304 -1.13 18.28 -18.72
N ILE A 305 -1.58 18.26 -19.97
CA ILE A 305 -2.03 17.04 -20.63
C ILE A 305 -1.22 16.85 -21.91
N THR A 306 -0.55 15.71 -22.04
CA THR A 306 0.18 15.36 -23.25
C THR A 306 -0.70 14.50 -24.14
N LEU A 307 -0.95 14.94 -25.36
CA LEU A 307 -1.65 14.16 -26.37
C LEU A 307 -0.70 13.12 -26.96
N GLY A 308 -1.13 11.86 -27.01
CA GLY A 308 -0.39 10.78 -27.67
C GLY A 308 -0.19 11.02 -29.18
N PRO A 309 0.66 10.21 -29.85
CA PRO A 309 0.99 10.34 -31.27
C PRO A 309 -0.25 10.43 -32.16
N ARG A 310 -0.35 11.46 -33.01
CA ARG A 310 -1.47 11.64 -33.96
C ARG A 310 -1.15 12.62 -35.09
N ASN A 311 -1.80 12.46 -36.24
CA ASN A 311 -1.66 13.38 -37.38
C ASN A 311 -2.49 14.66 -37.23
N ASN A 312 -3.57 14.63 -36.45
CA ASN A 312 -4.52 15.73 -36.30
C ASN A 312 -4.30 16.53 -35.00
N ALA A 313 -3.04 16.70 -34.58
CA ALA A 313 -2.65 17.28 -33.29
C ALA A 313 -3.32 18.63 -33.00
N GLU A 314 -3.31 19.56 -33.96
CA GLU A 314 -3.90 20.90 -33.76
C GLU A 314 -5.42 20.87 -33.53
N LYS A 315 -6.16 20.05 -34.28
CA LYS A 315 -7.60 19.87 -34.06
C LYS A 315 -7.88 19.26 -32.68
N ALA A 316 -7.09 18.26 -32.28
CA ALA A 316 -7.21 17.63 -30.97
C ALA A 316 -6.94 18.63 -29.83
N LYS A 317 -5.89 19.46 -29.94
CA LYS A 317 -5.60 20.53 -28.98
C LYS A 317 -6.74 21.54 -28.84
N VAL A 318 -7.30 22.01 -29.96
CA VAL A 318 -8.42 22.97 -29.94
C VAL A 318 -9.64 22.40 -29.22
N GLY A 319 -10.03 21.15 -29.55
CA GLY A 319 -11.15 20.48 -28.90
C GLY A 319 -10.92 20.27 -27.41
N LEU A 320 -9.75 19.77 -27.03
CA LEU A 320 -9.37 19.54 -25.64
C LEU A 320 -9.33 20.85 -24.84
N LYS A 321 -8.78 21.92 -25.41
CA LYS A 321 -8.74 23.25 -24.78
C LYS A 321 -10.14 23.79 -24.53
N LYS A 322 -11.05 23.68 -25.50
CA LYS A 322 -12.46 24.08 -25.33
C LYS A 322 -13.14 23.30 -24.21
N PHE A 323 -12.94 21.98 -24.18
CA PHE A 323 -13.51 21.12 -23.13
C PHE A 323 -12.98 21.50 -21.74
N LEU A 324 -11.67 21.64 -21.58
CA LEU A 324 -11.05 21.99 -20.29
C LEU A 324 -11.48 23.38 -19.80
N ASN A 325 -11.52 24.37 -20.70
CA ASN A 325 -12.06 25.70 -20.39
C ASN A 325 -13.50 25.63 -19.90
N SER A 326 -14.35 24.80 -20.52
CA SER A 326 -15.75 24.61 -20.09
C SER A 326 -15.89 24.00 -18.69
N LYS A 327 -14.84 23.32 -18.21
CA LYS A 327 -14.74 22.76 -16.84
C LYS A 327 -13.98 23.69 -15.88
N GLY A 328 -13.60 24.87 -16.35
CA GLY A 328 -12.89 25.88 -15.59
C GLY A 328 -11.44 25.52 -15.27
N TYR A 329 -10.81 24.68 -16.08
CA TYR A 329 -9.35 24.61 -16.18
C TYR A 329 -8.97 25.65 -17.23
N THR A 330 -8.29 26.72 -16.85
CA THR A 330 -7.95 27.83 -17.78
C THR A 330 -6.45 28.06 -17.94
N ASN A 331 -5.66 27.65 -16.94
CA ASN A 331 -4.20 27.87 -16.89
C ASN A 331 -3.48 26.52 -16.87
N PHE A 332 -3.41 25.85 -18.02
CA PHE A 332 -2.72 24.56 -18.16
C PHE A 332 -2.15 24.43 -19.57
N GLU A 333 -1.12 23.60 -19.71
CA GLU A 333 -0.46 23.35 -20.99
C GLU A 333 -1.01 22.09 -21.66
N ILE A 334 -1.25 22.15 -22.97
CA ILE A 334 -1.54 20.96 -23.79
C ILE A 334 -0.32 20.66 -24.64
N LEU A 335 0.36 19.58 -24.28
CA LEU A 335 1.55 19.10 -24.96
C LEU A 335 1.17 18.10 -26.06
N GLN A 336 2.09 17.88 -26.99
CA GLN A 336 2.00 16.84 -28.00
C GLN A 336 3.19 15.91 -27.85
N SER A 337 2.94 14.61 -27.87
CA SER A 337 3.99 13.59 -27.90
C SER A 337 4.95 13.84 -29.06
N LYS A 338 6.25 13.73 -28.78
CA LYS A 338 7.32 13.82 -29.78
C LYS A 338 7.52 12.49 -30.53
N ILE A 339 6.90 11.42 -30.04
CA ILE A 339 6.95 10.11 -30.67
C ILE A 339 6.08 10.14 -31.93
N PRO A 340 6.61 9.76 -33.10
CA PRO A 340 5.83 9.74 -34.33
C PRO A 340 4.76 8.65 -34.26
N LEU A 341 3.63 8.90 -34.92
CA LEU A 341 2.61 7.87 -35.09
C LEU A 341 3.17 6.73 -35.94
N ARG A 342 3.10 5.49 -35.42
CA ARG A 342 3.46 4.28 -36.14
C ARG A 342 2.17 3.55 -36.56
N TYR A 343 2.12 3.10 -37.80
CA TYR A 343 1.01 2.31 -38.36
C TYR A 343 1.26 0.83 -38.17
#